data_AF-A0A936VZR2-F1
#
_entry.id   AF-A0A936VZR2-F1
#
_cell.length_a   1.000
_cell.length_b   1.000
_cell.length_c   1.000
_cell.angle_alpha   90.00
_cell.angle_beta   90.00
_cell.angle_gamma   90.00
#
_symmetry.space_group_name_H-M   'P 1'
#
loop_
_entity.id
_entity.type
_entity.pdbx_description
1 polymer ?
#
loop_
_entity_poly.entity_id
_entity_poly.type
_entity_poly.pdbx_seq_one_letter_code
_entity_poly.pdbx_strand_id
1 'polypeptide(L)'
;MVNYEGLNTIDLPCESIDAFNMLVYEPEAGYTGSDHFEYYYCIQPSNLCYLVKVDMNVIEAPEAETCACIRDCVWPGDADLDGQVDMSDLLTIGYRLGETGPVRSYNNPETWFGQHADNWNFSGNNLGTQYLDANGDGAITANDVDLIDEHYYRAHDVVVKDVQQKLPYQFSLIPVQFSLDSGDVVILDVAFGNANVPVLDMKGAKFSVNIPPAMMDSASVTVTFHQNSWLAEGSPSISLGKVPWTGRIDAGYAKAGGNGASGFGVIGTITFIITDDFEGFKEDDGIIQIPISFMLELLWDLMERFTMLKVMKSSSHMIVVIHQRINTT
;
A
#
# COMPACT_ATOMS: atom_id res chain seq x y z
N MET A 1 -17.69 21.69 -1.68
CA MET A 1 -16.34 21.98 -2.22
C MET A 1 -16.20 23.46 -2.50
N VAL A 2 -15.05 24.05 -2.15
CA VAL A 2 -14.63 25.42 -2.49
C VAL A 2 -13.28 25.34 -3.21
N ASN A 3 -13.08 26.17 -4.24
CA ASN A 3 -11.81 26.31 -4.97
C ASN A 3 -11.16 27.66 -4.63
N TYR A 4 -9.89 27.62 -4.21
CA TYR A 4 -9.08 28.77 -3.87
C TYR A 4 -7.96 28.95 -4.90
N GLU A 5 -8.23 29.75 -5.93
CA GLU A 5 -7.29 30.03 -7.02
C GLU A 5 -6.10 30.89 -6.57
N GLY A 6 -4.89 30.55 -7.03
CA GLY A 6 -3.66 31.22 -6.63
C GLY A 6 -3.17 30.81 -5.24
N LEU A 7 -2.20 31.55 -4.69
CA LEU A 7 -1.69 31.33 -3.34
C LEU A 7 -2.71 31.82 -2.31
N ASN A 8 -3.21 30.92 -1.48
CA ASN A 8 -4.18 31.22 -0.43
C ASN A 8 -3.72 30.67 0.92
N THR A 9 -4.05 31.42 1.97
CA THR A 9 -3.91 31.03 3.37
C THR A 9 -5.29 30.69 3.93
N ILE A 10 -5.47 29.49 4.48
CA ILE A 10 -6.65 29.14 5.29
C ILE A 10 -6.21 29.00 6.74
N ASP A 11 -6.80 29.76 7.66
CA ASP A 11 -6.57 29.64 9.10
C ASP A 11 -7.55 28.63 9.72
N LEU A 12 -7.05 27.77 10.61
CA LEU A 12 -7.83 26.75 11.31
C LEU A 12 -7.34 26.74 12.78
N PRO A 13 -8.11 26.21 13.76
CA PRO A 13 -7.91 26.43 15.20
C PRO A 13 -6.48 26.34 15.77
N CYS A 14 -5.58 25.57 15.13
CA CYS A 14 -4.22 25.31 15.59
C CYS A 14 -3.10 25.83 14.66
N GLU A 15 -3.37 26.21 13.39
CA GLU A 15 -2.32 26.55 12.39
C GLU A 15 -2.87 27.27 11.12
N SER A 16 -2.03 27.51 10.09
CA SER A 16 -2.37 28.02 8.73
C SER A 16 -2.09 27.02 7.57
N ILE A 17 -2.95 26.94 6.53
CA ILE A 17 -2.74 26.15 5.29
C ILE A 17 -2.23 27.16 4.28
N ASP A 18 -1.02 27.01 3.77
CA ASP A 18 -0.49 27.87 2.71
C ASP A 18 -0.30 27.02 1.45
N ALA A 19 -1.20 27.17 0.47
CA ALA A 19 -1.14 26.39 -0.78
C ALA A 19 -1.55 27.22 -2.00
N PHE A 20 -1.07 26.78 -3.17
CA PHE A 20 -1.46 27.33 -4.47
C PHE A 20 -2.54 26.43 -5.09
N ASN A 21 -3.63 27.02 -5.62
CA ASN A 21 -4.75 26.30 -6.23
C ASN A 21 -5.30 25.18 -5.33
N MET A 22 -5.88 25.57 -4.20
CA MET A 22 -6.36 24.64 -3.18
C MET A 22 -7.82 24.27 -3.44
N LEU A 23 -8.12 22.97 -3.51
CA LEU A 23 -9.50 22.48 -3.41
C LEU A 23 -9.76 22.06 -1.96
N VAL A 24 -10.89 22.51 -1.41
CA VAL A 24 -11.36 22.15 -0.06
C VAL A 24 -12.73 21.52 -0.16
N TYR A 25 -12.88 20.31 0.34
CA TYR A 25 -14.17 19.70 0.60
C TYR A 25 -14.59 19.96 2.07
N GLU A 26 -15.89 20.14 2.30
CA GLU A 26 -16.49 20.30 3.63
C GLU A 26 -17.86 19.58 3.55
N PRO A 27 -18.06 18.49 4.30
CA PRO A 27 -19.34 17.78 4.33
C PRO A 27 -20.41 18.63 5.04
N GLU A 28 -21.69 18.35 4.80
CA GLU A 28 -22.77 18.96 5.58
C GLU A 28 -22.63 18.61 7.07
N ALA A 29 -22.97 19.56 7.96
CA ALA A 29 -22.78 19.39 9.39
C ALA A 29 -23.58 18.19 9.94
N GLY A 30 -22.88 17.19 10.47
CA GLY A 30 -23.47 15.94 10.96
C GLY A 30 -23.73 14.88 9.87
N TYR A 31 -23.24 15.07 8.65
CA TYR A 31 -23.25 14.05 7.61
C TYR A 31 -22.21 12.95 7.88
N THR A 32 -22.62 11.70 7.71
CA THR A 32 -21.75 10.51 7.73
C THR A 32 -22.21 9.54 6.64
N GLY A 33 -21.27 8.95 5.91
CA GLY A 33 -21.53 8.03 4.81
C GLY A 33 -20.70 8.36 3.57
N SER A 34 -20.96 7.63 2.49
CA SER A 34 -20.25 7.82 1.22
C SER A 34 -20.64 9.13 0.54
N ASP A 35 -19.66 9.96 0.21
CA ASP A 35 -19.85 11.14 -0.63
C ASP A 35 -18.78 11.16 -1.74
N HIS A 36 -18.95 12.03 -2.73
CA HIS A 36 -18.06 12.14 -3.87
C HIS A 36 -17.99 13.57 -4.39
N PHE A 37 -16.88 13.90 -5.06
CA PHE A 37 -16.81 15.10 -5.88
C PHE A 37 -16.00 14.87 -7.14
N GLU A 38 -16.19 15.77 -8.11
CA GLU A 38 -15.46 15.75 -9.38
C GLU A 38 -14.76 17.09 -9.60
N TYR A 39 -13.56 17.07 -10.15
CA TYR A 39 -12.84 18.28 -10.57
C TYR A 39 -11.99 18.02 -11.83
N TYR A 40 -11.63 19.08 -12.55
CA TYR A 40 -10.73 18.98 -13.69
C TYR A 40 -9.28 19.23 -13.27
N TYR A 41 -8.40 18.25 -13.51
CA TYR A 41 -6.96 18.38 -13.38
C TYR A 41 -6.34 18.67 -14.75
N CYS A 42 -5.77 19.87 -14.94
CA CYS A 42 -5.26 20.33 -16.23
C CYS A 42 -3.73 20.45 -16.23
N ILE A 43 -3.04 19.65 -17.05
CA ILE A 43 -1.58 19.60 -17.12
C ILE A 43 -1.04 20.73 -18.01
N GLN A 44 -0.34 21.68 -17.42
CA GLN A 44 0.34 22.75 -18.16
C GLN A 44 1.77 22.33 -18.59
N PRO A 45 2.27 22.77 -19.76
CA PRO A 45 1.64 23.66 -20.74
C PRO A 45 0.76 22.94 -21.77
N SER A 46 0.56 21.62 -21.64
CA SER A 46 -0.17 20.81 -22.64
C SER A 46 -1.66 21.19 -22.77
N ASN A 47 -2.22 21.80 -21.72
CA ASN A 47 -3.64 22.11 -21.55
C ASN A 47 -4.58 20.90 -21.72
N LEU A 48 -4.05 19.68 -21.51
CA LEU A 48 -4.83 18.45 -21.39
C LEU A 48 -5.46 18.39 -20.01
N CYS A 49 -6.78 18.29 -19.96
CA CYS A 49 -7.56 18.22 -18.73
C CYS A 49 -8.19 16.84 -18.56
N TYR A 50 -8.06 16.28 -17.36
CA TYR A 50 -8.64 15.01 -16.95
C TYR A 50 -9.73 15.28 -15.92
N LEU A 51 -10.89 14.63 -16.04
CA LEU A 51 -11.91 14.63 -15.00
C LEU A 51 -11.46 13.64 -13.92
N VAL A 52 -11.10 14.16 -12.75
CA VAL A 52 -10.79 13.37 -11.56
C VAL A 52 -12.07 13.25 -10.74
N LYS A 53 -12.39 12.02 -10.35
CA LYS A 53 -13.45 11.72 -9.38
C LYS A 53 -12.79 11.31 -8.08
N VAL A 54 -13.29 11.84 -6.97
CA VAL A 54 -12.86 11.48 -5.63
C VAL A 54 -14.09 10.97 -4.90
N ASP A 55 -14.14 9.67 -4.68
CA ASP A 55 -15.11 9.00 -3.83
C ASP A 55 -14.51 8.86 -2.42
N MET A 56 -15.28 9.15 -1.38
CA MET A 56 -14.83 9.11 0.01
C MET A 56 -15.92 8.59 0.95
N ASN A 57 -15.55 8.25 2.18
CA ASN A 57 -16.50 7.93 3.24
C ASN A 57 -16.32 8.90 4.41
N VAL A 58 -17.30 9.79 4.60
CA VAL A 58 -17.33 10.73 5.72
C VAL A 58 -17.68 9.97 6.99
N ILE A 59 -16.78 9.97 7.98
CA ILE A 59 -16.98 9.32 9.27
C ILE A 59 -17.17 10.36 10.38
N GLU A 60 -17.90 9.97 11.43
CA GLU A 60 -17.76 10.63 12.73
C GLU A 60 -16.40 10.23 13.29
N ALA A 61 -15.53 11.21 13.54
CA ALA A 61 -14.23 10.93 14.14
C ALA A 61 -14.43 10.34 15.55
N PRO A 62 -13.68 9.29 15.95
CA PRO A 62 -13.85 8.65 17.26
C PRO A 62 -13.57 9.62 18.42
N GLU A 63 -12.85 10.71 18.14
CA GLU A 63 -12.59 11.80 19.08
C GLU A 63 -12.83 13.17 18.46
N ALA A 64 -13.44 14.05 19.26
CA ALA A 64 -13.63 15.45 18.92
C ALA A 64 -12.32 16.23 19.14
N GLU A 65 -11.38 16.13 18.20
CA GLU A 65 -10.15 16.91 18.25
C GLU A 65 -10.42 18.40 18.03
N THR A 66 -9.81 19.26 18.84
CA THR A 66 -9.71 20.70 18.52
C THR A 66 -8.83 20.95 17.29
N CYS A 67 -8.01 19.97 16.91
CA CYS A 67 -7.03 20.04 15.84
C CYS A 67 -6.91 18.69 15.11
N ALA A 68 -7.80 18.40 14.14
CA ALA A 68 -7.63 17.28 13.21
C ALA A 68 -6.23 17.24 12.55
N CYS A 69 -5.71 16.04 12.27
CA CYS A 69 -4.45 15.86 11.52
C CYS A 69 -4.63 15.97 9.99
N ILE A 70 -3.48 16.17 9.31
CA ILE A 70 -3.19 16.82 8.00
C ILE A 70 -1.72 16.94 7.55
N ARG A 71 -0.80 16.86 8.50
CA ARG A 71 0.63 17.12 8.38
C ARG A 71 1.26 16.00 9.15
N ASP A 72 2.13 15.23 8.50
CA ASP A 72 2.95 14.24 9.18
C ASP A 72 2.09 13.26 10.03
N CYS A 73 0.93 12.86 9.50
CA CYS A 73 -0.05 12.01 10.20
C CYS A 73 0.27 10.54 10.02
N VAL A 74 -0.16 9.76 11.01
CA VAL A 74 -0.39 8.35 10.78
C VAL A 74 -1.77 8.16 10.18
N TRP A 75 -1.84 7.41 9.09
CA TRP A 75 -3.07 6.80 8.59
C TRP A 75 -2.92 5.29 8.81
N PRO A 76 -3.68 4.64 9.71
CA PRO A 76 -3.39 3.28 10.15
C PRO A 76 -3.28 2.25 9.01
N GLY A 77 -2.06 1.88 8.62
CA GLY A 77 -1.77 0.96 7.52
C GLY A 77 -0.96 1.57 6.38
N ASP A 78 -0.95 2.89 6.20
CA ASP A 78 0.03 3.61 5.35
C ASP A 78 1.27 3.90 6.21
N ALA A 79 2.25 3.01 6.10
CA ALA A 79 3.48 2.97 6.87
C ALA A 79 4.68 3.58 6.12
N ASP A 80 4.62 3.72 4.79
CA ASP A 80 5.68 4.32 3.98
C ASP A 80 5.43 5.78 3.52
N LEU A 81 4.20 6.27 3.71
CA LEU A 81 3.69 7.61 3.40
C LEU A 81 3.56 7.94 1.91
N ASP A 82 3.38 6.94 1.05
CA ASP A 82 3.09 7.17 -0.35
C ASP A 82 1.68 7.75 -0.58
N GLY A 83 0.73 7.49 0.34
CA GLY A 83 -0.66 7.95 0.31
C GLY A 83 -1.72 6.86 0.10
N GLN A 84 -1.33 5.58 -0.05
CA GLN A 84 -2.20 4.42 -0.24
C GLN A 84 -1.73 3.21 0.60
N VAL A 85 -2.68 2.48 1.20
CA VAL A 85 -2.39 1.20 1.87
C VAL A 85 -2.20 0.09 0.84
N ASP A 86 -1.00 -0.46 0.77
CA ASP A 86 -0.59 -1.46 -0.21
C ASP A 86 0.45 -2.45 0.40
N MET A 87 1.02 -3.35 -0.40
CA MET A 87 2.01 -4.32 0.10
C MET A 87 3.40 -3.72 0.38
N SER A 88 3.67 -2.46 0.07
CA SER A 88 4.93 -1.76 0.40
C SER A 88 4.98 -1.35 1.87
N ASP A 89 3.83 -1.00 2.46
CA ASP A 89 3.69 -0.81 3.90
C ASP A 89 4.16 -2.02 4.68
N LEU A 90 3.78 -3.22 4.23
CA LEU A 90 4.24 -4.49 4.81
C LEU A 90 5.77 -4.63 4.76
N LEU A 91 6.41 -4.23 3.66
CA LEU A 91 7.87 -4.26 3.54
C LEU A 91 8.53 -3.28 4.51
N THR A 92 7.92 -2.11 4.71
CA THR A 92 8.37 -1.05 5.61
C THR A 92 8.22 -1.45 7.08
N ILE A 93 7.07 -2.01 7.49
CA ILE A 93 6.84 -2.60 8.82
C ILE A 93 7.86 -3.71 9.10
N GLY A 94 8.04 -4.65 8.17
CA GLY A 94 8.93 -5.79 8.36
C GLY A 94 10.38 -5.40 8.64
N TYR A 95 10.87 -4.32 8.01
CA TYR A 95 12.20 -3.79 8.24
C TYR A 95 12.43 -3.31 9.68
N ARG A 96 11.39 -2.78 10.35
CA ARG A 96 11.44 -2.22 11.72
C ARG A 96 10.76 -3.10 12.78
N LEU A 97 10.33 -4.30 12.41
CA LEU A 97 9.58 -5.21 13.28
C LEU A 97 10.30 -5.45 14.62
N GLY A 98 9.61 -5.17 15.73
CA GLY A 98 10.12 -5.26 17.09
C GLY A 98 10.71 -3.96 17.66
N GLU A 99 10.76 -2.86 16.90
CA GLU A 99 11.01 -1.52 17.48
C GLU A 99 9.79 -1.04 18.30
N THR A 100 10.04 -0.23 19.34
CA THR A 100 9.01 0.26 20.28
C THR A 100 9.19 1.74 20.57
N GLY A 101 8.10 2.46 20.85
CA GLY A 101 8.11 3.89 21.16
C GLY A 101 6.88 4.37 21.94
N PRO A 102 6.60 5.69 21.91
CA PRO A 102 5.39 6.27 22.47
C PRO A 102 4.09 5.66 21.90
N VAL A 103 3.19 5.27 22.81
CA VAL A 103 1.81 4.84 22.52
C VAL A 103 0.99 6.03 22.01
N ARG A 104 0.18 5.84 20.96
CA ARG A 104 -0.67 6.90 20.43
C ARG A 104 -1.87 7.15 21.37
N SER A 105 -2.12 8.41 21.71
CA SER A 105 -3.16 8.79 22.69
C SER A 105 -4.55 8.94 22.05
N TYR A 106 -5.06 7.87 21.44
CA TYR A 106 -6.46 7.74 20.99
C TYR A 106 -7.16 6.57 21.70
N ASN A 107 -8.48 6.63 21.78
CA ASN A 107 -9.34 5.55 22.26
C ASN A 107 -9.46 4.41 21.23
N ASN A 108 -9.52 4.76 19.94
CA ASN A 108 -9.66 3.83 18.80
C ASN A 108 -8.61 4.11 17.70
N PRO A 109 -7.30 4.02 17.99
CA PRO A 109 -6.19 4.32 17.06
C PRO A 109 -6.21 3.50 15.76
N GLU A 110 -6.92 2.37 15.73
CA GLU A 110 -7.16 1.54 14.54
C GLU A 110 -8.05 2.18 13.46
N THR A 111 -8.79 3.25 13.81
CA THR A 111 -9.76 3.88 12.92
C THR A 111 -9.06 4.62 11.78
N TRP A 112 -9.45 4.35 10.52
CA TRP A 112 -8.90 5.00 9.33
C TRP A 112 -9.30 6.49 9.21
N PHE A 113 -8.50 7.35 9.86
CA PHE A 113 -8.45 8.80 9.66
C PHE A 113 -7.02 9.28 9.95
N GLY A 114 -6.67 10.48 9.49
CA GLY A 114 -5.39 11.09 9.81
C GLY A 114 -5.29 11.40 11.30
N GLN A 115 -4.33 10.77 11.97
CA GLN A 115 -4.06 10.88 13.41
C GLN A 115 -2.71 11.54 13.69
N HIS A 116 -2.63 12.30 14.79
CA HIS A 116 -1.35 12.79 15.32
C HIS A 116 -0.59 11.66 16.00
N ALA A 117 0.74 11.70 15.95
CA ALA A 117 1.57 10.79 16.74
C ALA A 117 2.83 11.49 17.24
N ASP A 118 3.24 11.14 18.46
CA ASP A 118 4.54 11.55 18.99
C ASP A 118 5.64 10.94 18.11
N ASN A 119 6.65 11.74 17.78
CA ASN A 119 7.75 11.29 16.93
C ASN A 119 8.65 10.31 17.70
N TRP A 120 8.75 9.08 17.21
CA TRP A 120 9.62 8.04 17.78
C TRP A 120 11.12 8.31 17.55
N ASN A 121 11.48 9.28 16.70
CA ASN A 121 12.83 9.48 16.21
C ASN A 121 13.70 10.33 17.17
N PHE A 122 14.44 9.64 18.06
CA PHE A 122 15.32 10.26 19.05
C PHE A 122 16.55 11.02 18.49
N SER A 123 16.87 10.91 17.19
CA SER A 123 18.09 11.49 16.62
C SER A 123 17.94 12.26 15.30
N GLY A 124 16.73 12.31 14.71
CA GLY A 124 16.34 13.22 13.62
C GLY A 124 17.07 13.03 12.28
N ASN A 125 16.37 12.43 11.30
CA ASN A 125 16.50 12.62 9.83
C ASN A 125 15.83 11.49 9.02
N ASN A 126 15.53 10.35 9.64
CA ASN A 126 14.76 9.27 9.01
C ASN A 126 13.25 9.57 9.04
N LEU A 127 12.49 8.91 8.15
CA LEU A 127 11.05 8.68 8.33
C LEU A 127 10.80 8.24 9.78
N GLY A 128 9.82 8.88 10.43
CA GLY A 128 9.53 8.65 11.83
C GLY A 128 8.94 7.25 12.04
N THR A 129 9.45 6.49 13.00
CA THR A 129 9.01 5.11 13.22
C THR A 129 7.53 5.01 13.63
N GLN A 130 6.90 6.12 14.07
CA GLN A 130 5.48 6.17 14.48
C GLN A 130 4.45 5.84 13.38
N TYR A 131 4.81 5.88 12.09
CA TYR A 131 3.88 5.53 11.01
C TYR A 131 3.70 4.02 10.84
N LEU A 132 4.65 3.23 11.35
CA LEU A 132 4.68 1.77 11.22
C LEU A 132 3.96 1.06 12.38
N ASP A 133 3.76 1.76 13.49
CA ASP A 133 2.85 1.40 14.59
C ASP A 133 1.43 1.75 14.16
N ALA A 134 0.84 0.95 13.27
CA ALA A 134 -0.47 1.25 12.70
C ALA A 134 -1.57 1.22 13.77
N ASN A 135 -1.50 0.25 14.69
CA ASN A 135 -2.47 0.09 15.77
C ASN A 135 -2.28 1.10 16.92
N GLY A 136 -1.16 1.82 16.98
CA GLY A 136 -0.89 2.85 17.98
C GLY A 136 -0.51 2.32 19.37
N ASP A 137 -0.22 1.02 19.53
CA ASP A 137 0.04 0.38 20.83
C ASP A 137 1.43 0.64 21.40
N GLY A 138 2.31 1.29 20.62
CA GLY A 138 3.69 1.59 21.00
C GLY A 138 4.71 0.53 20.59
N ALA A 139 4.34 -0.51 19.85
CA ALA A 139 5.26 -1.55 19.38
C ALA A 139 4.94 -2.01 17.95
N ILE A 140 5.96 -2.01 17.07
CA ILE A 140 5.80 -2.52 15.70
C ILE A 140 5.80 -4.05 15.73
N THR A 141 4.65 -4.65 15.44
CA THR A 141 4.41 -6.09 15.54
C THR A 141 3.69 -6.63 14.29
N ALA A 142 3.30 -7.90 14.33
CA ALA A 142 2.44 -8.46 13.29
C ALA A 142 1.00 -7.93 13.36
N ASN A 143 0.57 -7.36 14.51
CA ASN A 143 -0.78 -6.82 14.66
C ASN A 143 -0.99 -5.56 13.78
N ASP A 144 0.07 -4.83 13.47
CA ASP A 144 0.02 -3.67 12.55
C ASP A 144 -0.29 -4.08 11.10
N VAL A 145 -0.03 -5.34 10.75
CA VAL A 145 -0.37 -5.91 9.43
C VAL A 145 -1.88 -6.13 9.30
N ASP A 146 -2.61 -6.32 10.41
CA ASP A 146 -4.07 -6.43 10.38
C ASP A 146 -4.70 -5.10 9.92
N LEU A 147 -4.05 -3.95 10.17
CA LEU A 147 -4.48 -2.64 9.68
C LEU A 147 -4.22 -2.49 8.17
N ILE A 148 -3.11 -3.04 7.68
CA ILE A 148 -2.87 -3.15 6.22
C ILE A 148 -3.95 -4.04 5.58
N ASP A 149 -4.35 -5.13 6.23
CA ASP A 149 -5.42 -6.01 5.73
C ASP A 149 -6.80 -5.30 5.70
N GLU A 150 -7.19 -4.61 6.78
CA GLU A 150 -8.49 -3.93 6.90
C GLU A 150 -8.62 -2.71 5.98
N HIS A 151 -7.53 -1.95 5.84
CA HIS A 151 -7.51 -0.68 5.12
C HIS A 151 -6.90 -0.80 3.71
N TYR A 152 -6.60 -2.02 3.25
CA TYR A 152 -5.99 -2.30 1.94
C TYR A 152 -6.68 -1.56 0.78
N TYR A 153 -5.88 -0.96 -0.10
CA TYR A 153 -6.30 -0.12 -1.22
C TYR A 153 -7.03 1.19 -0.86
N ARG A 154 -7.21 1.55 0.42
CA ARG A 154 -7.63 2.91 0.80
C ARG A 154 -6.50 3.89 0.53
N ALA A 155 -6.86 5.11 0.17
CA ALA A 155 -5.93 6.20 -0.06
C ALA A 155 -6.42 7.48 0.64
N HIS A 156 -5.48 8.35 1.01
CA HIS A 156 -5.77 9.69 1.55
C HIS A 156 -5.08 10.82 0.76
N ASP A 157 -4.09 10.50 -0.07
CA ASP A 157 -3.55 11.40 -1.09
C ASP A 157 -4.23 11.14 -2.45
N VAL A 158 -4.32 12.17 -3.29
CA VAL A 158 -4.84 12.07 -4.67
C VAL A 158 -3.71 11.72 -5.65
N VAL A 159 -2.46 11.88 -5.24
CA VAL A 159 -1.28 11.43 -5.99
C VAL A 159 -0.48 10.48 -5.11
N VAL A 160 -0.79 9.18 -5.24
CA VAL A 160 0.01 8.08 -4.65
C VAL A 160 1.44 8.16 -5.17
N LYS A 161 2.43 8.12 -4.26
CA LYS A 161 3.84 8.40 -4.57
C LYS A 161 4.63 7.12 -4.85
N ASP A 162 4.12 6.32 -5.77
CA ASP A 162 4.67 5.02 -6.12
C ASP A 162 6.14 5.09 -6.60
N VAL A 163 7.06 4.40 -5.90
CA VAL A 163 8.49 4.30 -6.22
C VAL A 163 8.85 2.89 -6.71
N GLN A 164 8.49 2.62 -7.96
CA GLN A 164 8.78 1.34 -8.64
C GLN A 164 10.28 1.07 -8.89
N GLN A 165 10.88 0.13 -8.15
CA GLN A 165 12.23 -0.40 -8.44
C GLN A 165 12.21 -1.87 -8.89
N LYS A 166 12.00 -2.10 -10.20
CA LYS A 166 12.08 -3.44 -10.79
C LYS A 166 13.48 -4.07 -10.64
N LEU A 167 13.55 -5.16 -9.89
CA LEU A 167 14.77 -5.95 -9.72
C LEU A 167 15.09 -6.80 -10.97
N PRO A 168 16.37 -7.14 -11.23
CA PRO A 168 16.79 -7.95 -12.38
C PRO A 168 16.62 -9.47 -12.18
N TYR A 169 15.94 -9.90 -11.11
CA TYR A 169 15.77 -11.31 -10.77
C TYR A 169 14.61 -11.94 -11.54
N GLN A 170 14.76 -13.23 -11.89
CA GLN A 170 13.67 -14.00 -12.46
C GLN A 170 12.57 -14.23 -11.41
N PHE A 171 11.34 -13.87 -11.73
CA PHE A 171 10.13 -14.35 -11.06
C PHE A 171 9.53 -15.48 -11.91
N SER A 172 8.89 -16.47 -11.28
CA SER A 172 8.17 -17.53 -11.99
C SER A 172 6.99 -18.05 -11.17
N LEU A 173 5.84 -18.23 -11.83
CA LEU A 173 4.76 -19.09 -11.33
C LEU A 173 4.93 -20.46 -11.97
N ILE A 174 4.99 -21.50 -11.13
CA ILE A 174 5.20 -22.87 -11.56
C ILE A 174 3.92 -23.64 -11.26
N PRO A 175 3.11 -24.02 -12.26
CA PRO A 175 1.94 -24.84 -12.01
C PRO A 175 2.37 -26.24 -11.54
N VAL A 176 1.82 -26.69 -10.42
CA VAL A 176 2.05 -28.05 -9.89
C VAL A 176 1.22 -29.09 -10.66
N GLN A 177 0.18 -28.65 -11.35
CA GLN A 177 -0.78 -29.46 -12.09
C GLN A 177 -0.97 -28.89 -13.51
N PHE A 178 -1.02 -29.76 -14.52
CA PHE A 178 -1.08 -29.39 -15.95
C PHE A 178 -2.41 -29.79 -16.63
N SER A 179 -3.32 -30.43 -15.89
CA SER A 179 -4.68 -30.76 -16.31
C SER A 179 -5.59 -30.42 -15.16
N LEU A 180 -6.57 -29.56 -15.41
CA LEU A 180 -7.50 -29.00 -14.43
C LEU A 180 -8.87 -28.91 -15.11
N ASP A 181 -9.90 -29.45 -14.47
CA ASP A 181 -11.30 -29.32 -14.87
C ASP A 181 -11.99 -28.26 -13.98
N SER A 182 -13.15 -27.72 -14.41
CA SER A 182 -13.91 -26.77 -13.59
C SER A 182 -14.27 -27.34 -12.22
N GLY A 183 -13.93 -26.59 -11.15
CA GLY A 183 -14.05 -27.00 -9.75
C GLY A 183 -12.75 -27.54 -9.12
N ASP A 184 -11.69 -27.77 -9.89
CA ASP A 184 -10.40 -28.20 -9.34
C ASP A 184 -9.64 -27.08 -8.61
N VAL A 185 -8.73 -27.47 -7.71
CA VAL A 185 -7.81 -26.55 -7.03
C VAL A 185 -6.54 -26.37 -7.86
N VAL A 186 -6.39 -25.17 -8.42
CA VAL A 186 -5.15 -24.70 -9.03
C VAL A 186 -4.10 -24.49 -7.93
N ILE A 187 -2.87 -24.92 -8.19
CA ILE A 187 -1.73 -24.75 -7.28
C ILE A 187 -0.56 -24.18 -8.10
N LEU A 188 -0.15 -22.95 -7.77
CA LEU A 188 0.94 -22.22 -8.42
C LEU A 188 2.04 -21.93 -7.41
N ASP A 189 3.21 -22.55 -7.57
CA ASP A 189 4.38 -22.24 -6.76
C ASP A 189 5.04 -20.95 -7.24
N VAL A 190 5.30 -20.03 -6.30
CA VAL A 190 5.95 -18.74 -6.52
C VAL A 190 7.45 -18.90 -6.29
N ALA A 191 8.24 -18.75 -7.35
CA ALA A 191 9.68 -18.92 -7.32
C ALA A 191 10.44 -17.65 -7.76
N PHE A 192 11.61 -17.46 -7.15
CA PHE A 192 12.50 -16.33 -7.40
C PHE A 192 13.93 -16.80 -7.69
N GLY A 193 14.59 -16.13 -8.64
CA GLY A 193 15.95 -16.46 -9.09
C GLY A 193 16.06 -17.83 -9.78
N ASN A 194 17.28 -18.18 -10.18
CA ASN A 194 17.63 -19.53 -10.64
C ASN A 194 19.11 -19.85 -10.33
N ALA A 195 19.56 -21.06 -10.64
CA ALA A 195 20.92 -21.50 -10.34
C ALA A 195 22.05 -20.69 -11.03
N ASN A 196 21.75 -19.97 -12.13
CA ASN A 196 22.70 -19.09 -12.81
C ASN A 196 22.61 -17.63 -12.31
N VAL A 197 21.42 -17.21 -11.88
CA VAL A 197 21.13 -15.86 -11.37
C VAL A 197 20.35 -15.98 -10.06
N PRO A 198 21.03 -16.30 -8.93
CA PRO A 198 20.41 -16.32 -7.63
C PRO A 198 20.06 -14.90 -7.17
N VAL A 199 19.07 -14.79 -6.30
CA VAL A 199 18.75 -13.54 -5.60
C VAL A 199 19.76 -13.30 -4.48
N LEU A 200 20.18 -12.05 -4.30
CA LEU A 200 21.13 -11.64 -3.27
C LEU A 200 20.51 -10.58 -2.33
N ASP A 201 20.79 -10.70 -1.03
CA ASP A 201 20.35 -9.81 0.07
C ASP A 201 18.85 -9.41 0.05
N MET A 202 17.97 -10.36 -0.29
CA MET A 202 16.52 -10.13 -0.35
C MET A 202 15.92 -10.04 1.05
N LYS A 203 15.39 -8.87 1.38
CA LYS A 203 14.76 -8.57 2.69
C LYS A 203 13.25 -8.78 2.67
N GLY A 204 12.64 -8.76 1.49
CA GLY A 204 11.23 -9.05 1.26
C GLY A 204 10.90 -9.04 -0.22
N ALA A 205 9.63 -9.24 -0.54
CA ALA A 205 9.03 -8.96 -1.84
C ALA A 205 7.55 -8.65 -1.66
N LYS A 206 7.04 -7.70 -2.44
CA LYS A 206 5.67 -7.76 -2.92
C LYS A 206 5.62 -8.27 -4.36
N PHE A 207 4.48 -8.82 -4.75
CA PHE A 207 4.15 -9.14 -6.13
C PHE A 207 2.64 -9.15 -6.36
N SER A 208 2.26 -8.85 -7.60
CA SER A 208 0.89 -8.94 -8.09
C SER A 208 0.79 -10.02 -9.18
N VAL A 209 -0.30 -10.79 -9.16
CA VAL A 209 -0.64 -11.76 -10.20
C VAL A 209 -2.04 -11.42 -10.71
N ASN A 210 -2.14 -11.13 -12.01
CA ASN A 210 -3.42 -10.95 -12.69
C ASN A 210 -3.85 -12.29 -13.30
N ILE A 211 -5.03 -12.77 -12.92
CA ILE A 211 -5.70 -13.97 -13.44
C ILE A 211 -6.99 -13.52 -14.13
N PRO A 212 -7.36 -14.04 -15.32
CA PRO A 212 -8.62 -13.68 -15.95
C PRO A 212 -9.82 -13.91 -14.99
N PRO A 213 -10.67 -12.89 -14.72
CA PRO A 213 -11.73 -12.96 -13.71
C PRO A 213 -12.68 -14.15 -13.83
N ALA A 214 -12.91 -14.67 -15.04
CA ALA A 214 -13.79 -15.82 -15.29
C ALA A 214 -13.19 -17.19 -14.87
N MET A 215 -11.87 -17.26 -14.61
CA MET A 215 -11.15 -18.50 -14.30
C MET A 215 -10.93 -18.73 -12.80
N MET A 216 -11.27 -17.78 -11.94
CA MET A 216 -10.86 -17.80 -10.54
C MET A 216 -12.03 -17.49 -9.63
N ASP A 217 -12.36 -18.43 -8.74
CA ASP A 217 -13.15 -18.09 -7.57
C ASP A 217 -12.28 -17.26 -6.62
N SER A 218 -12.44 -15.94 -6.68
CA SER A 218 -11.76 -14.99 -5.80
C SER A 218 -11.91 -15.28 -4.32
N ALA A 219 -13.01 -15.89 -3.88
CA ALA A 219 -13.23 -16.21 -2.46
C ALA A 219 -12.45 -17.46 -2.00
N SER A 220 -11.92 -18.25 -2.94
CA SER A 220 -11.11 -19.44 -2.67
C SER A 220 -9.59 -19.17 -2.63
N VAL A 221 -9.17 -17.96 -3.01
CA VAL A 221 -7.74 -17.63 -3.12
C VAL A 221 -7.06 -17.68 -1.75
N THR A 222 -5.99 -18.46 -1.66
CA THR A 222 -5.09 -18.51 -0.51
C THR A 222 -3.65 -18.35 -1.00
N VAL A 223 -2.89 -17.48 -0.34
CA VAL A 223 -1.43 -17.33 -0.54
C VAL A 223 -0.72 -17.83 0.71
N THR A 224 0.33 -18.64 0.57
CA THR A 224 1.07 -19.21 1.71
C THR A 224 2.57 -19.19 1.43
N PHE A 225 3.32 -18.45 2.25
CA PHE A 225 4.78 -18.44 2.20
C PHE A 225 5.37 -19.63 2.98
N HIS A 226 6.35 -20.31 2.41
CA HIS A 226 6.96 -21.50 2.99
C HIS A 226 8.06 -21.13 3.98
N GLN A 227 7.89 -21.52 5.25
CA GLN A 227 8.86 -21.27 6.34
C GLN A 227 10.20 -22.01 6.15
N ASN A 228 10.24 -23.05 5.33
CA ASN A 228 11.45 -23.78 4.93
C ASN A 228 11.98 -23.34 3.55
N SER A 229 11.51 -22.21 3.01
CA SER A 229 12.12 -21.60 1.81
C SER A 229 13.43 -20.92 2.15
N TRP A 230 14.30 -20.77 1.15
CA TRP A 230 15.57 -20.05 1.26
C TRP A 230 15.42 -18.59 1.74
N LEU A 231 14.24 -17.99 1.56
CA LEU A 231 13.93 -16.62 1.95
C LEU A 231 13.45 -16.54 3.41
N ALA A 232 12.68 -17.52 3.88
CA ALA A 232 12.05 -17.51 5.20
C ALA A 232 12.83 -18.25 6.29
N GLU A 233 13.65 -19.25 5.92
CA GLU A 233 14.34 -20.09 6.89
C GLU A 233 15.17 -19.26 7.90
N GLY A 234 15.00 -19.58 9.18
CA GLY A 234 15.83 -19.04 10.27
C GLY A 234 15.61 -17.56 10.60
N SER A 235 14.50 -16.93 10.19
CA SER A 235 14.17 -15.55 10.60
C SER A 235 12.68 -15.36 10.88
N PRO A 236 12.29 -14.51 11.85
CA PRO A 236 10.90 -14.05 11.94
C PRO A 236 10.54 -13.27 10.68
N SER A 237 9.24 -13.27 10.34
CA SER A 237 8.71 -12.59 9.17
C SER A 237 7.24 -12.29 9.32
N ILE A 238 6.78 -11.37 8.47
CA ILE A 238 5.37 -11.05 8.27
C ILE A 238 5.03 -11.25 6.79
N SER A 239 3.78 -11.60 6.51
CA SER A 239 3.29 -11.82 5.15
C SER A 239 1.80 -11.57 5.05
N LEU A 240 1.36 -11.03 3.92
CA LEU A 240 -0.04 -10.77 3.63
C LEU A 240 -0.38 -11.22 2.20
N GLY A 241 -1.63 -11.62 1.97
CA GLY A 241 -2.16 -11.95 0.65
C GLY A 241 -3.57 -11.40 0.52
N LYS A 242 -3.85 -10.66 -0.55
CA LYS A 242 -5.11 -9.95 -0.79
C LYS A 242 -5.64 -10.23 -2.19
N VAL A 243 -6.97 -10.21 -2.32
CA VAL A 243 -7.66 -10.13 -3.60
C VAL A 243 -8.41 -8.79 -3.61
N PRO A 244 -7.76 -7.67 -4.01
CA PRO A 244 -8.39 -6.35 -3.94
C PRO A 244 -9.58 -6.21 -4.90
N TRP A 245 -9.57 -6.98 -6.00
CA TRP A 245 -10.71 -7.19 -6.89
C TRP A 245 -10.58 -8.52 -7.63
N THR A 246 -11.69 -9.00 -8.19
CA THR A 246 -11.71 -10.26 -8.94
C THR A 246 -10.72 -10.23 -10.10
N GLY A 247 -9.85 -11.24 -10.14
CA GLY A 247 -8.79 -11.38 -11.13
C GLY A 247 -7.45 -10.70 -10.79
N ARG A 248 -7.29 -10.13 -9.59
CA ARG A 248 -5.98 -9.69 -9.08
C ARG A 248 -5.70 -10.33 -7.73
N ILE A 249 -4.49 -10.88 -7.59
CA ILE A 249 -3.94 -11.38 -6.32
C ILE A 249 -2.70 -10.53 -6.03
N ASP A 250 -2.70 -9.85 -4.90
CA ASP A 250 -1.50 -9.19 -4.36
C ASP A 250 -0.97 -10.01 -3.20
N ALA A 251 0.35 -10.09 -3.06
CA ALA A 251 0.98 -10.72 -1.92
C ALA A 251 2.29 -10.03 -1.55
N GLY A 252 2.58 -10.04 -0.25
CA GLY A 252 3.77 -9.46 0.33
C GLY A 252 4.39 -10.38 1.38
N TYR A 253 5.71 -10.33 1.48
CA TYR A 253 6.49 -11.04 2.49
C TYR A 253 7.68 -10.17 2.89
N ALA A 254 7.92 -9.99 4.19
CA ALA A 254 9.03 -9.22 4.72
C ALA A 254 9.72 -9.95 5.89
N LYS A 255 11.06 -9.98 5.88
CA LYS A 255 11.89 -10.50 6.99
C LYS A 255 12.01 -9.44 8.08
N ALA A 256 11.89 -9.87 9.33
CA ALA A 256 12.05 -9.01 10.49
C ALA A 256 13.46 -8.42 10.61
N GLY A 257 13.55 -7.13 10.95
CA GLY A 257 14.81 -6.47 11.33
C GLY A 257 15.82 -6.30 10.20
N GLY A 258 15.38 -6.34 8.93
CA GLY A 258 16.17 -5.90 7.78
C GLY A 258 17.33 -6.81 7.34
N ASN A 259 17.47 -8.01 7.91
CA ASN A 259 18.47 -8.99 7.47
C ASN A 259 17.99 -9.70 6.19
N GLY A 260 18.71 -9.58 5.08
CA GLY A 260 18.36 -10.25 3.83
C GLY A 260 18.77 -11.72 3.78
N ALA A 261 18.16 -12.45 2.85
CA ALA A 261 18.54 -13.82 2.49
C ALA A 261 19.04 -13.86 1.03
N SER A 262 19.86 -14.86 0.69
CA SER A 262 20.37 -15.06 -0.67
C SER A 262 20.15 -16.51 -1.09
N GLY A 263 19.61 -16.74 -2.29
CA GLY A 263 19.17 -18.06 -2.72
C GLY A 263 18.35 -18.01 -4.01
N PHE A 264 17.70 -19.13 -4.33
CA PHE A 264 16.78 -19.24 -5.47
C PHE A 264 15.80 -20.40 -5.27
N GLY A 265 14.69 -20.36 -6.01
CA GLY A 265 13.64 -21.38 -5.98
C GLY A 265 12.35 -20.87 -5.32
N VAL A 266 11.46 -21.82 -4.99
CA VAL A 266 10.13 -21.56 -4.46
C VAL A 266 10.19 -20.91 -3.08
N ILE A 267 9.38 -19.86 -2.87
CA ILE A 267 9.21 -19.16 -1.59
C ILE A 267 7.81 -19.33 -0.98
N GLY A 268 6.83 -19.77 -1.77
CA GLY A 268 5.45 -19.95 -1.35
C GLY A 268 4.57 -20.45 -2.48
N THR A 269 3.28 -20.60 -2.20
CA THR A 269 2.28 -21.13 -3.13
C THR A 269 1.03 -20.26 -3.12
N ILE A 270 0.43 -20.08 -4.29
CA ILE A 270 -0.92 -19.53 -4.47
C ILE A 270 -1.84 -20.71 -4.81
N THR A 271 -3.00 -20.78 -4.16
CA THR A 271 -4.04 -21.76 -4.47
C THR A 271 -5.40 -21.09 -4.66
N PHE A 272 -6.19 -21.57 -5.61
CA PHE A 272 -7.56 -21.13 -5.86
C PHE A 272 -8.36 -22.19 -6.64
N ILE A 273 -9.68 -22.11 -6.64
CA ILE A 273 -10.58 -22.97 -7.39
C ILE A 273 -10.82 -22.38 -8.78
N ILE A 274 -10.65 -23.19 -9.84
CA ILE A 274 -10.96 -22.78 -11.22
C ILE A 274 -12.46 -22.88 -11.51
N THR A 275 -13.04 -21.82 -12.09
CA THR A 275 -14.51 -21.67 -12.17
C THR A 275 -15.15 -22.02 -13.51
N ASP A 276 -14.43 -22.01 -14.64
CA ASP A 276 -15.03 -22.32 -15.95
C ASP A 276 -14.05 -22.83 -17.01
N ASP A 277 -14.59 -23.59 -17.97
CA ASP A 277 -13.91 -24.27 -19.08
C ASP A 277 -13.65 -23.27 -20.23
N PHE A 278 -12.48 -22.61 -20.23
CA PHE A 278 -12.08 -21.76 -21.36
C PHE A 278 -11.27 -22.57 -22.38
N GLU A 279 -11.83 -22.81 -23.57
CA GLU A 279 -11.20 -23.54 -24.70
C GLU A 279 -9.88 -22.89 -25.24
N GLY A 280 -9.37 -21.84 -24.60
CA GLY A 280 -8.16 -21.09 -25.02
C GLY A 280 -6.87 -21.41 -24.27
N PHE A 281 -6.82 -22.43 -23.40
CA PHE A 281 -5.62 -22.80 -22.63
C PHE A 281 -4.85 -24.02 -23.14
N LYS A 282 -5.22 -24.53 -24.33
CA LYS A 282 -4.50 -25.59 -25.03
C LYS A 282 -3.89 -25.03 -26.32
N GLU A 283 -2.67 -24.49 -26.22
CA GLU A 283 -1.73 -24.66 -27.33
C GLU A 283 -1.27 -26.14 -27.34
N ASP A 284 -0.80 -26.64 -28.49
CA ASP A 284 -0.48 -28.07 -28.72
C ASP A 284 0.63 -28.65 -27.80
N ASP A 285 1.22 -27.83 -26.93
CA ASP A 285 2.24 -28.19 -25.94
C ASP A 285 1.74 -28.23 -24.48
N GLY A 286 0.50 -27.79 -24.21
CA GLY A 286 -0.10 -27.76 -22.86
C GLY A 286 0.44 -26.67 -21.93
N ILE A 287 1.07 -25.61 -22.46
CA ILE A 287 1.66 -24.54 -21.64
C ILE A 287 0.67 -23.38 -21.45
N ILE A 288 0.23 -23.16 -20.21
CA ILE A 288 -0.55 -21.97 -19.83
C ILE A 288 0.38 -20.74 -19.78
N GLN A 289 0.23 -19.82 -20.73
CA GLN A 289 0.90 -18.51 -20.68
C GLN A 289 0.00 -17.45 -20.02
N ILE A 290 0.16 -17.27 -18.71
CA ILE A 290 -0.45 -16.15 -17.99
C ILE A 290 0.37 -14.88 -18.30
N PRO A 291 -0.23 -13.80 -18.84
CA PRO A 291 0.45 -12.52 -19.02
C PRO A 291 0.56 -11.79 -17.67
N ILE A 292 1.50 -12.23 -16.83
CA ILE A 292 1.70 -11.66 -15.49
C ILE A 292 2.46 -10.34 -15.61
N SER A 293 1.91 -9.27 -15.05
CA SER A 293 2.61 -8.01 -14.86
C SER A 293 3.19 -7.98 -13.45
N PHE A 294 4.52 -7.92 -13.34
CA PHE A 294 5.21 -7.95 -12.06
C PHE A 294 5.51 -6.54 -11.53
N MET A 295 5.14 -6.31 -10.28
CA MET A 295 5.59 -5.23 -9.42
C MET A 295 6.40 -5.89 -8.32
N LEU A 296 7.70 -5.60 -8.22
CA LEU A 296 8.60 -6.23 -7.26
C LEU A 296 9.47 -5.14 -6.67
N GLU A 297 9.30 -4.87 -5.40
CA GLU A 297 10.00 -3.80 -4.69
C GLU A 297 10.95 -4.35 -3.61
N LEU A 298 12.14 -3.78 -3.61
CA LEU A 298 13.04 -3.70 -2.48
C LEU A 298 13.45 -2.24 -2.38
N LEU A 299 13.17 -1.60 -1.24
CA LEU A 299 13.75 -0.29 -0.91
C LEU A 299 15.28 -0.40 -0.69
N TRP A 300 15.91 0.75 -0.41
CA TRP A 300 17.32 0.94 0.05
C TRP A 300 18.39 1.46 -0.93
N ASP A 301 18.04 2.27 -1.95
CA ASP A 301 19.02 3.23 -2.55
C ASP A 301 18.45 4.65 -2.82
N LEU A 302 17.22 4.96 -2.38
CA LEU A 302 16.58 6.27 -2.62
C LEU A 302 16.20 7.08 -1.36
N MET A 303 16.29 6.50 -0.16
CA MET A 303 16.03 7.23 1.10
C MET A 303 17.01 8.39 1.38
N GLU A 304 18.19 8.41 0.74
CA GLU A 304 19.11 9.56 0.84
C GLU A 304 18.80 10.70 -0.15
N ARG A 305 17.89 10.52 -1.12
CA ARG A 305 17.74 11.45 -2.26
C ARG A 305 16.36 12.10 -2.44
N PHE A 306 15.32 11.57 -1.82
CA PHE A 306 14.06 12.29 -1.73
C PHE A 306 14.05 13.23 -0.53
N THR A 307 14.65 14.42 -0.73
CA THR A 307 14.34 15.62 0.05
C THR A 307 12.91 16.04 -0.29
N MET A 308 11.92 15.27 0.16
CA MET A 308 10.53 15.50 -0.22
C MET A 308 10.01 16.80 0.40
N LEU A 309 9.34 17.57 -0.46
CA LEU A 309 9.05 18.96 -0.19
C LEU A 309 7.72 19.12 0.55
N LYS A 310 7.80 19.66 1.77
CA LYS A 310 6.67 19.99 2.67
C LYS A 310 5.46 20.66 1.98
N VAL A 311 4.27 20.04 2.01
CA VAL A 311 2.92 20.67 1.96
C VAL A 311 1.87 19.80 2.71
N MET A 312 0.72 20.32 3.16
CA MET A 312 0.55 20.74 4.57
C MET A 312 -0.83 21.39 4.94
N LYS A 313 -1.67 20.79 5.83
CA LYS A 313 -2.53 21.41 6.93
C LYS A 313 -4.11 21.23 7.04
N SER A 314 -4.67 21.19 8.29
CA SER A 314 -6.08 21.07 8.88
C SER A 314 -6.29 22.03 10.09
N SER A 315 -7.44 22.21 10.76
CA SER A 315 -8.43 21.27 11.30
C SER A 315 -9.92 21.60 11.18
N SER A 316 -10.71 20.54 11.39
CA SER A 316 -12.16 20.50 11.66
C SER A 316 -13.02 20.53 10.40
N HIS A 317 -13.94 19.55 10.31
CA HIS A 317 -14.45 18.96 9.05
C HIS A 317 -13.42 18.09 8.33
N MET A 318 -13.88 17.07 7.59
CA MET A 318 -13.03 16.23 6.75
C MET A 318 -12.62 17.04 5.50
N ILE A 319 -11.61 17.89 5.68
CA ILE A 319 -11.12 18.78 4.63
C ILE A 319 -10.13 18.01 3.76
N VAL A 320 -10.64 17.42 2.67
CA VAL A 320 -9.78 16.90 1.59
C VAL A 320 -9.12 18.10 0.90
N VAL A 321 -7.83 18.30 1.16
CA VAL A 321 -7.01 19.37 0.57
C VAL A 321 -6.24 18.82 -0.62
N ILE A 322 -6.73 19.06 -1.84
CA ILE A 322 -5.97 18.66 -3.03
C ILE A 322 -4.96 19.75 -3.38
N HIS A 323 -3.68 19.41 -3.31
CA HIS A 323 -2.57 20.31 -3.64
C HIS A 323 -2.15 20.16 -5.11
N GLN A 324 -2.52 21.12 -5.98
CA GLN A 324 -1.99 21.16 -7.35
C GLN A 324 -0.63 21.88 -7.39
N ARG A 325 0.45 21.11 -7.28
CA ARG A 325 1.80 21.66 -7.36
C ARG A 325 2.20 22.00 -8.80
N ILE A 326 2.12 23.29 -9.15
CA ILE A 326 2.67 23.78 -10.42
C ILE A 326 4.19 23.91 -10.31
N ASN A 327 4.93 22.98 -10.91
CA ASN A 327 6.36 23.19 -11.19
C ASN A 327 6.51 24.17 -12.36
N THR A 328 6.85 25.42 -12.06
CA THR A 328 7.31 26.38 -13.07
C THR A 328 8.82 26.26 -13.25
N THR A 329 9.23 25.79 -14.44
CA THR A 329 10.59 25.82 -15.05
C THR A 329 11.76 25.28 -14.22
#